data_AF-D8QA88-F1
#
_entry.id   AF-D8QA88-F1
#
_cell.length_a   1.000
_cell.length_b   1.000
_cell.length_c   1.000
_cell.angle_alpha   90.00
_cell.angle_beta   90.00
_cell.angle_gamma   90.00
#
_symmetry.space_group_name_H-M   'P 1'
#
loop_
_entity.id
_entity.type
_entity.pdbx_description
1 polymer ?
#
loop_
_entity_poly.entity_id
_entity_poly.type
_entity_poly.pdbx_seq_one_letter_code
_entity_poly.pdbx_strand_id
1 'polypeptide(L)'
;MSTVRSNALVYLTDTPFLFPFAASAYQMVSGVSEILKALLIFSKKLEACTGDADKELWAKYKEVARALRRCGVENANLLKTLVELMRATFVLTMAEPSDLKRVPEIQVTYGRFLGRLTAFVDSCSTASSLLLDLDQQVSHALCYPPVIRKLVLEAWLPIIKHCSLFTPSHRATMLTSGRDGLRNIQHQLDQLLDVADGLKDAAFKACLAFRLDNALLKDIRKRSIYWRRALERSTTIVLCELQDAIGRIVITSKKINSHASSIYL
;
A
#
# COMPACT_ATOMS: atom_id res chain seq x y z
N MET A 1 15.17 -18.32 -3.07
CA MET A 1 15.07 -16.87 -2.78
C MET A 1 14.14 -16.53 -1.61
N SER A 2 13.08 -17.29 -1.29
CA SER A 2 12.17 -16.96 -0.16
C SER A 2 12.78 -17.19 1.23
N THR A 3 13.68 -18.17 1.39
CA THR A 3 14.38 -18.45 2.65
C THR A 3 15.35 -17.36 3.08
N VAL A 4 16.05 -16.75 2.12
CA VAL A 4 16.95 -15.60 2.38
C VAL A 4 16.16 -14.36 2.83
N ARG A 5 14.97 -14.14 2.25
CA ARG A 5 14.04 -13.07 2.64
C ARG A 5 13.53 -13.24 4.07
N SER A 6 13.10 -14.47 4.41
CA SER A 6 12.64 -14.79 5.76
C SER A 6 13.74 -14.54 6.79
N ASN A 7 14.97 -14.97 6.51
CA ASN A 7 16.07 -14.81 7.45
C ASN A 7 16.48 -13.34 7.63
N ALA A 8 16.55 -12.55 6.55
CA ALA A 8 16.88 -11.12 6.64
C ALA A 8 15.81 -10.33 7.42
N LEU A 9 14.53 -10.65 7.21
CA LEU A 9 13.43 -10.04 7.95
C LEU A 9 13.52 -10.40 9.45
N VAL A 10 13.79 -11.67 9.76
CA VAL A 10 13.94 -12.19 11.13
C VAL A 10 15.05 -11.46 11.89
N TYR A 11 16.24 -11.26 11.29
CA TYR A 11 17.34 -10.54 11.96
C TYR A 11 17.01 -9.07 12.28
N LEU A 12 16.18 -8.42 11.47
CA LEU A 12 15.76 -7.03 11.68
C LEU A 12 14.63 -6.93 12.71
N THR A 13 13.73 -7.92 12.76
CA THR A 13 12.69 -8.01 13.80
C THR A 13 13.25 -8.43 15.16
N ASP A 14 14.30 -9.26 15.19
CA ASP A 14 15.01 -9.68 16.41
C ASP A 14 15.92 -8.59 17.01
N THR A 15 16.10 -7.47 16.28
CA THR A 15 16.65 -6.21 16.81
C THR A 15 15.55 -5.17 16.96
N PRO A 16 14.63 -5.35 17.92
CA PRO A 16 13.35 -4.61 18.01
C PRO A 16 13.52 -3.09 18.14
N PHE A 17 14.72 -2.61 18.48
CA PHE A 17 15.02 -1.19 18.68
C PHE A 17 15.54 -0.46 17.44
N LEU A 18 16.06 -1.18 16.43
CA LEU A 18 16.70 -0.54 15.28
C LEU A 18 15.76 -0.39 14.09
N PHE A 19 14.97 -1.42 13.77
CA PHE A 19 14.14 -1.45 12.56
C PHE A 19 12.76 -2.11 12.77
N PRO A 20 11.93 -1.63 13.72
CA PRO A 20 10.60 -2.22 14.00
C PRO A 20 9.63 -2.13 12.79
N PHE A 21 9.98 -1.34 11.77
CA PHE A 21 9.12 -0.98 10.66
C PHE A 21 9.25 -1.88 9.42
N ALA A 22 10.24 -2.78 9.38
CA ALA A 22 10.56 -3.55 8.18
C ALA A 22 9.40 -4.45 7.74
N ALA A 23 8.82 -5.23 8.65
CA ALA A 23 7.70 -6.14 8.34
C ALA A 23 6.46 -5.38 7.82
N SER A 24 6.07 -4.29 8.50
CA SER A 24 4.97 -3.43 8.06
C SER A 24 5.23 -2.81 6.70
N ALA A 25 6.46 -2.38 6.41
CA ALA A 25 6.83 -1.83 5.10
C ALA A 25 6.63 -2.84 3.96
N TYR A 26 6.98 -4.11 4.18
CA TYR A 26 6.74 -5.17 3.20
C TYR A 26 5.25 -5.44 2.97
N GLN A 27 4.44 -5.44 4.03
CA GLN A 27 2.98 -5.57 3.92
C GLN A 27 2.39 -4.40 3.12
N MET A 28 2.85 -3.17 3.38
CA MET A 28 2.43 -1.97 2.65
C MET A 28 2.81 -2.02 1.16
N VAL A 29 4.01 -2.49 0.85
CA VAL A 29 4.45 -2.72 -0.55
C VAL A 29 3.51 -3.71 -1.26
N SER A 30 3.27 -4.85 -0.63
CA SER A 30 2.47 -5.92 -1.23
C SER A 30 1.04 -5.46 -1.46
N GLY A 31 0.38 -4.90 -0.43
CA GLY A 31 -1.01 -4.45 -0.53
C GLY A 31 -1.20 -3.36 -1.58
N VAL A 32 -0.35 -2.33 -1.60
CA VAL A 32 -0.46 -1.25 -2.61
C VAL A 32 -0.24 -1.80 -4.02
N SER A 33 0.70 -2.73 -4.20
CA SER A 33 0.93 -3.33 -5.51
C SER A 33 -0.29 -4.13 -6.00
N GLU A 34 -0.97 -4.86 -5.12
CA GLU A 34 -2.17 -5.63 -5.48
C GLU A 34 -3.35 -4.71 -5.80
N ILE A 35 -3.55 -3.64 -5.02
CA ILE A 35 -4.56 -2.62 -5.28
C ILE A 35 -4.37 -1.97 -6.66
N LEU A 36 -3.14 -1.57 -7.01
CA LEU A 36 -2.87 -0.92 -8.30
C LEU A 36 -3.08 -1.88 -9.47
N LYS A 37 -2.78 -3.18 -9.32
CA LYS A 37 -3.08 -4.20 -10.33
C LYS A 37 -4.57 -4.44 -10.48
N ALA A 38 -5.29 -4.59 -9.36
CA ALA A 38 -6.74 -4.79 -9.35
C ALA A 38 -7.46 -3.59 -9.97
N LEU A 39 -7.02 -2.36 -9.67
CA LEU A 39 -7.52 -1.14 -10.29
C LEU A 39 -7.33 -1.13 -11.80
N LEU A 40 -6.17 -1.57 -12.31
CA LEU A 40 -5.91 -1.65 -13.75
C LEU A 40 -6.81 -2.69 -14.45
N ILE A 41 -7.10 -3.82 -13.79
CA ILE A 41 -8.03 -4.83 -14.32
C ILE A 41 -9.45 -4.26 -14.33
N PHE A 42 -9.85 -3.61 -13.23
CA PHE A 42 -11.15 -2.98 -13.11
C PHE A 42 -11.36 -1.84 -14.11
N SER A 43 -10.32 -1.02 -14.39
CA SER A 43 -10.38 0.07 -15.37
C SER A 43 -10.80 -0.42 -16.75
N LYS A 44 -10.17 -1.50 -17.21
CA LYS A 44 -10.43 -2.12 -18.52
C LYS A 44 -11.84 -2.70 -18.60
N LYS A 45 -12.32 -3.29 -17.49
CA LYS A 45 -13.69 -3.79 -17.41
C LYS A 45 -14.71 -2.64 -17.46
N LEU A 46 -14.44 -1.55 -16.75
CA LEU A 46 -15.36 -0.41 -16.69
C LEU A 46 -15.44 0.33 -18.04
N GLU A 47 -14.31 0.54 -18.71
CA GLU A 47 -14.23 1.09 -20.07
C GLU A 47 -15.07 0.28 -21.06
N ALA A 48 -14.99 -1.06 -21.00
CA ALA A 48 -15.80 -1.95 -21.83
C ALA A 48 -17.31 -1.91 -21.51
N CYS A 49 -17.72 -1.41 -20.32
CA CYS A 49 -19.10 -1.40 -19.87
C CYS A 49 -19.86 -0.12 -20.17
N THR A 50 -19.18 1.03 -20.13
CA THR A 50 -19.86 2.33 -20.13
C THR A 50 -20.05 2.91 -21.52
N GLY A 51 -19.14 2.64 -22.48
CA GLY A 51 -19.10 3.44 -23.72
C GLY A 51 -19.14 4.95 -23.41
N ASP A 52 -19.53 5.78 -24.38
CA ASP A 52 -19.69 7.24 -24.16
C ASP A 52 -20.91 7.63 -23.30
N ALA A 53 -21.76 6.67 -22.90
CA ALA A 53 -23.12 6.95 -22.46
C ALA A 53 -23.28 7.32 -20.97
N ASP A 54 -22.33 6.97 -20.09
CA ASP A 54 -22.42 7.24 -18.65
C ASP A 54 -21.24 8.06 -18.14
N LYS A 55 -21.26 9.36 -18.49
CA LYS A 55 -20.19 10.32 -18.19
C LYS A 55 -19.98 10.54 -16.69
N GLU A 56 -21.04 10.39 -15.90
CA GLU A 56 -20.99 10.58 -14.44
C GLU A 56 -20.25 9.43 -13.75
N LEU A 57 -20.62 8.19 -14.07
CA LEU A 57 -19.93 7.00 -13.55
C LEU A 57 -18.46 6.98 -13.96
N TRP A 58 -18.18 7.41 -15.20
CA TRP A 58 -16.81 7.54 -15.70
C TRP A 58 -16.00 8.60 -14.96
N ALA A 59 -16.60 9.77 -14.67
CA ALA A 59 -15.96 10.82 -13.90
C ALA A 59 -15.62 10.37 -12.47
N LYS A 60 -16.54 9.65 -11.82
CA LYS A 60 -16.32 9.13 -10.46
C LYS A 60 -15.24 8.05 -10.42
N TYR A 61 -15.24 7.16 -11.41
CA TYR A 61 -14.17 6.18 -11.57
C TYR A 61 -12.78 6.84 -11.67
N LYS A 62 -12.66 7.93 -12.43
CA LYS A 62 -11.41 8.69 -12.55
C LYS A 62 -10.96 9.31 -11.25
N GLU A 63 -11.89 9.81 -10.46
CA GLU A 63 -11.61 10.37 -9.14
C GLU A 63 -10.99 9.29 -8.24
N VAL A 64 -11.61 8.12 -8.17
CA VAL A 64 -11.10 6.94 -7.44
C VAL A 64 -9.72 6.52 -7.95
N ALA A 65 -9.55 6.42 -9.27
CA ALA A 65 -8.28 6.01 -9.85
C ALA A 65 -7.13 7.00 -9.53
N ARG A 66 -7.43 8.31 -9.52
CA ARG A 66 -6.47 9.35 -9.10
C ARG A 66 -6.15 9.25 -7.61
N ALA A 67 -7.15 8.99 -6.77
CA ALA A 67 -6.95 8.84 -5.33
C ALA A 67 -6.10 7.60 -5.00
N LEU A 68 -6.38 6.44 -5.59
CA LEU A 68 -5.59 5.22 -5.43
C LEU A 68 -4.16 5.37 -5.98
N ARG A 69 -3.99 6.09 -7.10
CA ARG A 69 -2.66 6.46 -7.59
C ARG A 69 -1.92 7.34 -6.56
N ARG A 70 -2.59 8.32 -5.96
CA ARG A 70 -2.00 9.17 -4.92
C ARG A 70 -1.55 8.33 -3.73
N CYS A 71 -2.34 7.34 -3.31
CA CYS A 71 -1.94 6.37 -2.29
C CYS A 71 -0.65 5.64 -2.68
N GLY A 72 -0.54 5.18 -3.93
CA GLY A 72 0.66 4.54 -4.45
C GLY A 72 1.90 5.46 -4.41
N VAL A 73 1.73 6.73 -4.77
CA VAL A 73 2.81 7.73 -4.72
C VAL A 73 3.24 8.04 -3.29
N GLU A 74 2.29 8.26 -2.37
CA GLU A 74 2.61 8.51 -0.97
C GLU A 74 3.24 7.29 -0.30
N ASN A 75 2.83 6.06 -0.63
CA ASN A 75 3.52 4.85 -0.18
C ASN A 75 4.96 4.81 -0.68
N ALA A 76 5.20 5.11 -1.96
CA ALA A 76 6.56 5.16 -2.51
C ALA A 76 7.43 6.20 -1.80
N ASN A 77 6.88 7.38 -1.49
CA ASN A 77 7.57 8.44 -0.74
C ASN A 77 7.85 8.03 0.72
N LEU A 78 6.89 7.39 1.37
CA LEU A 78 7.02 6.84 2.71
C LEU A 78 8.14 5.80 2.76
N LEU A 79 8.12 4.82 1.85
CA LEU A 79 9.14 3.77 1.77
C LEU A 79 10.52 4.34 1.45
N LYS A 80 10.61 5.35 0.57
CA LYS A 80 11.87 6.04 0.30
C LYS A 80 12.42 6.70 1.57
N THR A 81 11.57 7.37 2.33
CA THR A 81 11.96 8.00 3.60
C THR A 81 12.35 6.97 4.64
N LEU A 82 11.67 5.82 4.68
CA LEU A 82 12.04 4.70 5.53
C LEU A 82 13.41 4.11 5.14
N VAL A 83 13.70 3.95 3.85
CA VAL A 83 15.02 3.52 3.35
C VAL A 83 16.12 4.52 3.75
N GLU A 84 15.86 5.83 3.66
CA GLU A 84 16.76 6.88 4.13
C GLU A 84 17.00 6.78 5.64
N LEU A 85 15.94 6.62 6.43
CA LEU A 85 16.00 6.43 7.88
C LEU A 85 16.78 5.17 8.26
N MET A 86 16.53 4.05 7.57
CA MET A 86 17.19 2.78 7.81
C MET A 86 18.70 2.88 7.52
N ARG A 87 19.07 3.52 6.40
CA ARG A 87 20.48 3.79 6.05
C ARG A 87 21.16 4.67 7.10
N ALA A 88 20.52 5.76 7.51
CA ALA A 88 21.10 6.69 8.46
C ALA A 88 21.31 6.04 9.84
N THR A 89 20.32 5.27 10.31
CA THR A 89 20.40 4.52 11.57
C THR A 89 21.47 3.43 11.49
N PHE A 90 21.56 2.72 10.36
CA PHE A 90 22.58 1.70 10.14
C PHE A 90 24.00 2.28 10.16
N VAL A 91 24.24 3.41 9.49
CA VAL A 91 25.55 4.08 9.51
C VAL A 91 26.00 4.33 10.95
N LEU A 92 25.11 4.81 11.84
CA LEU A 92 25.44 5.01 13.26
C LEU A 92 25.84 3.73 14.01
N THR A 93 25.28 2.57 13.65
CA THR A 93 25.63 1.30 14.30
C THR A 93 27.06 0.84 13.97
N MET A 94 27.60 1.27 12.84
CA MET A 94 28.94 0.90 12.34
C MET A 94 29.98 2.03 12.51
N ALA A 95 29.54 3.25 12.81
CA ALA A 95 30.35 4.46 12.80
C ALA A 95 31.20 4.69 14.07
N GLU A 96 32.21 5.54 13.95
CA GLU A 96 33.11 5.92 15.05
C GLU A 96 32.44 6.93 16.01
N PRO A 97 32.98 7.19 17.22
CA PRO A 97 32.38 8.13 18.17
C PRO A 97 32.21 9.56 17.63
N SER A 98 33.05 9.97 16.67
CA SER A 98 33.00 11.27 15.98
C SER A 98 31.75 11.45 15.10
N ASP A 99 31.12 10.35 14.67
CA ASP A 99 29.95 10.34 13.78
C ASP A 99 28.61 10.54 14.51
N LEU A 100 28.63 10.59 15.85
CA LEU A 100 27.44 10.90 16.68
C LEU A 100 26.85 12.30 16.39
N LYS A 101 27.60 13.17 15.70
CA LYS A 101 27.10 14.45 15.19
C LYS A 101 25.96 14.31 14.18
N ARG A 102 25.71 13.11 13.63
CA ARG A 102 24.62 12.81 12.68
C ARG A 102 23.29 12.46 13.33
N VAL A 103 23.22 12.34 14.67
CA VAL A 103 21.97 12.05 15.40
C VAL A 103 20.84 13.06 15.11
N PRO A 104 21.08 14.39 15.04
CA PRO A 104 20.04 15.35 14.67
C PRO A 104 19.46 15.12 13.26
N GLU A 105 20.28 14.69 12.29
CA GLU A 105 19.83 14.39 10.92
C GLU A 105 18.87 13.20 10.87
N ILE A 106 19.09 12.20 11.74
CA ILE A 106 18.20 11.04 11.88
C ILE A 106 16.87 11.46 12.50
N GLN A 107 16.87 12.34 13.50
CA GLN A 107 15.64 12.89 14.07
C GLN A 107 14.82 13.66 13.03
N VAL A 108 15.47 14.47 12.18
CA VAL A 108 14.81 15.17 11.07
C VAL A 108 14.22 14.18 10.07
N THR A 109 14.99 13.15 9.69
CA THR A 109 14.51 12.09 8.79
C THR A 109 13.34 11.31 9.38
N TYR A 110 13.36 11.07 10.69
CA TYR A 110 12.29 10.42 11.42
C TYR A 110 11.01 11.25 11.44
N GLY A 111 11.11 12.56 11.70
CA GLY A 111 9.98 13.49 11.60
C GLY A 111 9.37 13.51 10.19
N ARG A 112 10.22 13.47 9.15
CA ARG A 112 9.77 13.34 7.75
C ARG A 112 9.04 12.02 7.51
N PHE A 113 9.54 10.91 8.06
CA PHE A 113 8.89 9.59 7.97
C PHE A 113 7.48 9.63 8.58
N LEU A 114 7.32 10.20 9.78
CA LEU A 114 6.00 10.36 10.42
C LEU A 114 5.05 11.25 9.61
N GLY A 115 5.55 12.36 9.06
CA GLY A 115 4.75 13.23 8.18
C GLY A 115 4.28 12.51 6.92
N ARG A 116 5.14 11.67 6.31
CA ARG A 116 4.78 10.85 5.15
C ARG A 116 3.81 9.73 5.49
N LEU A 117 3.95 9.12 6.66
CA LEU A 117 3.03 8.10 7.12
C LEU A 117 1.63 8.67 7.32
N THR A 118 1.53 9.87 7.90
CA THR A 118 0.26 10.59 8.05
C THR A 118 -0.38 10.90 6.70
N ALA A 119 0.40 11.46 5.76
CA ALA A 119 -0.09 11.74 4.41
C ALA A 119 -0.57 10.48 3.67
N PHE A 120 0.09 9.32 3.89
CA PHE A 120 -0.35 8.04 3.33
C PHE A 120 -1.70 7.60 3.92
N VAL A 121 -1.87 7.66 5.25
CA VAL A 121 -3.14 7.33 5.93
C VAL A 121 -4.29 8.22 5.44
N ASP A 122 -4.06 9.53 5.33
CA ASP A 122 -5.07 10.48 4.84
C ASP A 122 -5.46 10.17 3.38
N SER A 123 -4.48 9.81 2.55
CA SER A 123 -4.70 9.41 1.16
C SER A 123 -5.52 8.11 1.07
N CYS A 124 -5.21 7.11 1.90
CA CYS A 124 -5.96 5.86 1.96
C CYS A 124 -7.40 6.09 2.42
N SER A 125 -7.61 6.92 3.45
CA SER A 125 -8.95 7.26 3.95
C SER A 125 -9.80 7.95 2.88
N THR A 126 -9.21 8.91 2.15
CA THR A 126 -9.85 9.57 1.02
C THR A 126 -10.22 8.58 -0.08
N ALA A 127 -9.30 7.67 -0.44
CA ALA A 127 -9.55 6.68 -1.47
C ALA A 127 -10.64 5.66 -1.07
N SER A 128 -10.71 5.27 0.21
CA SER A 128 -11.75 4.37 0.72
C SER A 128 -13.14 5.02 0.63
N SER A 129 -13.27 6.29 1.04
CA SER A 129 -14.52 7.04 0.89
C SER A 129 -14.97 7.13 -0.57
N LEU A 130 -14.05 7.42 -1.51
CA LEU A 130 -14.39 7.51 -2.92
C LEU A 130 -14.75 6.16 -3.54
N LEU A 131 -14.15 5.06 -3.06
CA LEU A 131 -14.50 3.70 -3.48
C LEU A 131 -15.93 3.32 -3.06
N LEU A 132 -16.34 3.70 -1.84
CA LEU A 132 -17.71 3.51 -1.36
C LEU A 132 -18.72 4.25 -2.24
N ASP A 133 -18.45 5.53 -2.54
CA ASP A 133 -19.31 6.31 -3.44
C ASP A 133 -19.43 5.65 -4.81
N LEU A 134 -18.32 5.16 -5.36
CA LEU A 134 -18.31 4.48 -6.66
C LEU A 134 -19.09 3.16 -6.63
N ASP A 135 -18.96 2.35 -5.57
CA ASP A 135 -19.78 1.14 -5.40
C ASP A 135 -21.28 1.47 -5.39
N GLN A 136 -21.65 2.59 -4.76
CA GLN A 136 -23.02 3.07 -4.74
C GLN A 136 -23.47 3.57 -6.12
N GLN A 137 -22.62 4.22 -6.91
CA GLN A 137 -22.99 4.62 -8.28
C GLN A 137 -23.09 3.44 -9.25
N VAL A 138 -22.11 2.53 -9.24
CA VAL A 138 -22.18 1.24 -9.97
C VAL A 138 -23.43 0.48 -9.56
N SER A 139 -23.82 0.61 -8.29
CA SER A 139 -25.05 0.04 -7.78
C SER A 139 -26.31 0.57 -8.44
N HIS A 140 -26.45 1.89 -8.51
CA HIS A 140 -27.61 2.53 -9.10
C HIS A 140 -27.66 2.33 -10.63
N ALA A 141 -26.50 2.25 -11.29
CA ALA A 141 -26.39 1.99 -12.73
C ALA A 141 -26.86 0.59 -13.16
N LEU A 142 -27.09 -0.35 -12.23
CA LEU A 142 -27.62 -1.69 -12.50
C LEU A 142 -29.17 -1.74 -12.57
N CYS A 143 -29.85 -0.60 -12.62
CA CYS A 143 -31.30 -0.42 -12.90
C CYS A 143 -32.33 -1.10 -11.97
N TYR A 144 -31.93 -1.78 -10.89
CA TYR A 144 -32.87 -2.39 -9.95
C TYR A 144 -33.03 -1.55 -8.67
N PRO A 145 -34.28 -1.37 -8.15
CA PRO A 145 -34.51 -0.83 -6.81
C PRO A 145 -33.69 -1.58 -5.75
N PRO A 146 -33.16 -0.92 -4.69
CA PRO A 146 -32.17 -1.50 -3.77
C PRO A 146 -32.52 -2.88 -3.19
N VAL A 147 -33.81 -3.09 -2.87
CA VAL A 147 -34.32 -4.36 -2.32
C VAL A 147 -34.34 -5.45 -3.38
N ILE A 148 -34.88 -5.15 -4.57
CA ILE A 148 -34.88 -6.06 -5.73
C ILE A 148 -33.45 -6.38 -6.13
N ARG A 149 -32.56 -5.40 -6.05
CA ARG A 149 -31.16 -5.55 -6.41
C ARG A 149 -30.40 -6.50 -5.48
N LYS A 150 -30.63 -6.46 -4.17
CA LYS A 150 -30.03 -7.40 -3.22
C LYS A 150 -30.54 -8.82 -3.46
N LEU A 151 -31.85 -8.97 -3.66
CA LEU A 151 -32.49 -10.23 -4.00
C LEU A 151 -32.00 -10.80 -5.34
N VAL A 152 -31.88 -9.96 -6.36
CA VAL A 152 -31.45 -10.35 -7.70
C VAL A 152 -29.96 -10.70 -7.73
N LEU A 153 -29.08 -9.90 -7.10
CA LEU A 153 -27.63 -10.11 -7.16
C LEU A 153 -27.13 -11.19 -6.20
N GLU A 154 -27.66 -11.27 -4.98
CA GLU A 154 -27.15 -12.18 -3.94
C GLU A 154 -27.90 -13.51 -3.89
N ALA A 155 -29.20 -13.54 -4.24
CA ALA A 155 -29.99 -14.77 -4.20
C ALA A 155 -30.27 -15.35 -5.59
N TRP A 156 -30.73 -14.52 -6.54
CA TRP A 156 -31.17 -15.05 -7.84
C TRP A 156 -30.03 -15.25 -8.83
N LEU A 157 -29.06 -14.35 -8.95
CA LEU A 157 -27.98 -14.47 -9.94
C LEU A 157 -27.14 -15.76 -9.78
N PRO A 158 -26.80 -16.21 -8.56
CA PRO A 158 -26.14 -17.50 -8.36
C PRO A 158 -27.03 -18.67 -8.82
N ILE A 159 -28.32 -18.65 -8.48
CA ILE A 159 -29.30 -19.68 -8.88
C ILE A 159 -29.51 -19.67 -10.40
N ILE A 160 -29.67 -18.50 -11.01
CA ILE A 160 -29.85 -18.32 -12.45
C ILE A 160 -28.61 -18.79 -13.22
N LYS A 161 -27.40 -18.51 -12.72
CA LYS A 161 -26.15 -19.04 -13.31
C LYS A 161 -26.04 -20.56 -13.17
N HIS A 162 -26.46 -21.12 -12.05
CA HIS A 162 -26.44 -22.57 -11.85
C HIS A 162 -27.53 -23.30 -12.65
N CYS A 163 -28.69 -22.69 -12.82
CA CYS A 163 -29.84 -23.28 -13.50
C CYS A 163 -29.98 -22.87 -14.97
N SER A 164 -29.08 -22.02 -15.50
CA SER A 164 -29.07 -21.52 -16.88
C SER A 164 -30.41 -20.92 -17.35
N LEU A 165 -31.18 -20.34 -16.42
CA LEU A 165 -32.57 -19.93 -16.68
C LEU A 165 -32.68 -18.75 -17.65
N PHE A 166 -31.72 -17.81 -17.61
CA PHE A 166 -31.59 -16.68 -18.52
C PHE A 166 -30.12 -16.26 -18.60
N THR A 167 -29.65 -15.81 -19.76
CA THR A 167 -28.29 -15.26 -19.90
C THR A 167 -28.30 -13.78 -19.47
N PRO A 168 -27.67 -13.40 -18.35
CA PRO A 168 -27.59 -11.99 -17.98
C PRO A 168 -26.86 -11.20 -19.07
N SER A 169 -27.27 -9.94 -19.29
CA SER A 169 -26.63 -9.10 -20.29
C SER A 169 -25.13 -8.96 -20.00
N HIS A 170 -24.31 -8.83 -21.04
CA HIS A 170 -22.87 -8.67 -20.92
C HIS A 170 -22.50 -7.51 -19.97
N ARG A 171 -23.24 -6.40 -20.06
CA ARG A 171 -23.12 -5.24 -19.17
C ARG A 171 -23.43 -5.57 -17.71
N ALA A 172 -24.50 -6.31 -17.42
CA ALA A 172 -24.85 -6.70 -16.05
C ALA A 172 -23.80 -7.65 -15.44
N THR A 173 -23.30 -8.62 -16.22
CA THR A 173 -22.26 -9.56 -15.78
C THR A 173 -20.93 -8.85 -15.50
N MET A 174 -20.55 -7.90 -16.36
CA MET A 174 -19.32 -7.15 -16.14
C MET A 174 -19.43 -6.16 -14.98
N LEU A 175 -20.53 -5.42 -14.82
CA LEU A 175 -20.75 -4.50 -13.69
C LEU A 175 -20.82 -5.23 -12.34
N THR A 176 -21.42 -6.42 -12.28
CA THR A 176 -21.40 -7.26 -11.08
C THR A 176 -20.00 -7.77 -10.75
N SER A 177 -19.28 -8.32 -11.72
CA SER A 177 -17.88 -8.74 -11.50
C SER A 177 -16.93 -7.57 -11.21
N GLY A 178 -17.26 -6.37 -11.71
CA GLY A 178 -16.54 -5.14 -11.43
C GLY A 178 -16.77 -4.68 -9.99
N ARG A 179 -18.00 -4.82 -9.49
CA ARG A 179 -18.36 -4.55 -8.10
C ARG A 179 -17.62 -5.45 -7.12
N ASP A 180 -17.49 -6.73 -7.42
CA ASP A 180 -16.67 -7.65 -6.61
C ASP A 180 -15.20 -7.22 -6.61
N GLY A 181 -14.70 -6.72 -7.76
CA GLY A 181 -13.38 -6.12 -7.87
C GLY A 181 -13.20 -4.88 -7.01
N LEU A 182 -14.18 -3.97 -6.99
CA LEU A 182 -14.18 -2.77 -6.13
C LEU A 182 -14.17 -3.14 -4.64
N ARG A 183 -15.01 -4.09 -4.23
CA ARG A 183 -15.02 -4.60 -2.85
C ARG A 183 -13.69 -5.22 -2.44
N ASN A 184 -13.05 -5.96 -3.34
CA ASN A 184 -11.73 -6.52 -3.07
C ASN A 184 -10.66 -5.42 -2.94
N ILE A 185 -10.67 -4.41 -3.81
CA ILE A 185 -9.78 -3.25 -3.72
C ILE A 185 -10.01 -2.52 -2.38
N GLN A 186 -11.27 -2.31 -2.00
CA GLN A 186 -11.64 -1.68 -0.74
C GLN A 186 -11.13 -2.49 0.46
N HIS A 187 -11.38 -3.79 0.49
CA HIS A 187 -10.90 -4.66 1.58
C HIS A 187 -9.37 -4.62 1.71
N GLN A 188 -8.64 -4.66 0.59
CA GLN A 188 -7.18 -4.53 0.60
C GLN A 188 -6.72 -3.15 1.08
N LEU A 189 -7.46 -2.10 0.75
CA LEU A 189 -7.16 -0.73 1.20
C LEU A 189 -7.40 -0.58 2.70
N ASP A 190 -8.47 -1.17 3.23
CA ASP A 190 -8.77 -1.14 4.67
C ASP A 190 -7.69 -1.91 5.46
N GLN A 191 -7.27 -3.08 4.99
CA GLN A 191 -6.13 -3.81 5.58
C GLN A 191 -4.83 -3.00 5.59
N LEU A 192 -4.56 -2.22 4.52
CA LEU A 192 -3.40 -1.34 4.48
C LEU A 192 -3.51 -0.18 5.48
N LEU A 193 -4.73 0.31 5.70
CA LEU A 193 -5.02 1.37 6.66
C LEU A 193 -4.73 0.87 8.08
N ASP A 194 -5.19 -0.33 8.43
CA ASP A 194 -4.89 -0.97 9.72
C ASP A 194 -3.38 -1.14 9.94
N VAL A 195 -2.64 -1.57 8.89
CA VAL A 195 -1.18 -1.69 8.96
C VAL A 195 -0.51 -0.32 9.12
N ALA A 196 -0.99 0.71 8.43
CA ALA A 196 -0.44 2.05 8.49
C ALA A 196 -0.70 2.72 9.85
N ASP A 197 -1.88 2.53 10.43
CA ASP A 197 -2.22 3.02 11.77
C ASP A 197 -1.44 2.26 12.84
N GLY A 198 -1.32 0.93 12.72
CA GLY A 198 -0.44 0.14 13.58
C GLY A 198 1.03 0.59 13.51
N LEU A 199 1.50 0.92 12.30
CA LEU A 199 2.84 1.48 12.08
C LEU A 199 2.98 2.87 12.70
N LYS A 200 1.94 3.70 12.62
CA LYS A 200 1.91 5.05 13.21
C LYS A 200 2.00 4.96 14.73
N ASP A 201 1.20 4.10 15.35
CA ASP A 201 1.23 3.84 16.78
C ASP A 201 2.59 3.29 17.23
N ALA A 202 3.14 2.33 16.49
CA ALA A 202 4.46 1.78 16.75
C ALA A 202 5.55 2.85 16.62
N ALA A 203 5.47 3.73 15.62
CA ALA A 203 6.41 4.82 15.42
C ALA A 203 6.26 5.92 16.50
N PHE A 204 5.06 6.22 16.97
CA PHE A 204 4.89 7.14 18.10
C PHE A 204 5.47 6.56 19.39
N LYS A 205 5.17 5.29 19.69
CA LYS A 205 5.76 4.57 20.85
C LYS A 205 7.28 4.47 20.74
N ALA A 206 7.78 4.16 19.55
CA ALA A 206 9.20 4.13 19.27
C ALA A 206 9.80 5.52 19.47
N CYS A 207 9.19 6.61 19.01
CA CYS A 207 9.68 7.99 19.23
C CYS A 207 9.91 8.31 20.71
N LEU A 208 8.97 7.89 21.58
CA LEU A 208 9.07 8.06 23.03
C LEU A 208 10.23 7.25 23.64
N ALA A 209 10.56 6.10 23.05
CA ALA A 209 11.65 5.22 23.46
C ALA A 209 12.99 5.47 22.73
N PHE A 210 12.96 6.13 21.56
CA PHE A 210 14.07 6.39 20.66
C PHE A 210 14.85 7.61 21.15
N ARG A 211 15.28 7.52 22.41
CA ARG A 211 16.52 8.16 22.80
C ARG A 211 17.60 7.31 22.12
N LEU A 212 18.17 7.81 21.03
CA LEU A 212 19.48 7.37 20.55
C LEU A 212 20.49 7.67 21.67
N ASP A 213 20.37 6.94 22.77
CA ASP A 213 21.23 7.09 23.92
C ASP A 213 22.55 6.40 23.58
N ASN A 214 23.61 6.90 24.18
CA ASN A 214 24.93 6.33 23.98
C ASN A 214 25.00 4.87 24.49
N ALA A 215 24.04 4.37 25.25
CA ALA A 215 24.05 3.02 25.82
C ALA A 215 23.61 1.97 24.78
N LEU A 216 22.54 2.19 24.01
CA LEU A 216 22.09 1.30 22.94
C LEU A 216 23.18 1.13 21.86
N LEU A 217 23.78 2.24 21.43
CA LEU A 217 24.89 2.21 20.47
C LEU A 217 26.14 1.52 21.05
N LYS A 218 26.43 1.71 22.35
CA LYS A 218 27.50 0.97 23.03
C LYS A 218 27.24 -0.53 23.07
N ASP A 219 26.00 -0.96 23.34
CA ASP A 219 25.66 -2.39 23.44
C ASP A 219 25.67 -3.09 22.07
N ILE A 220 25.24 -2.42 21.01
CA ILE A 220 25.39 -2.93 19.63
C ILE A 220 26.88 -3.08 19.28
N ARG A 221 27.74 -2.14 19.70
CA ARG A 221 29.19 -2.21 19.45
C ARG A 221 29.92 -3.30 20.24
N LYS A 222 29.40 -3.68 21.42
CA LYS A 222 29.91 -4.84 22.18
C LYS A 222 29.62 -6.18 21.49
N ARG A 223 28.74 -6.23 20.49
CA ARG A 223 28.45 -7.46 19.72
C ARG A 223 29.61 -7.81 18.80
N SER A 224 29.75 -9.11 18.52
CA SER A 224 30.81 -9.64 17.67
C SER A 224 30.80 -9.04 16.27
N ILE A 225 31.96 -8.98 15.62
CA ILE A 225 32.09 -8.46 14.25
C ILE A 225 31.28 -9.29 13.24
N TYR A 226 31.16 -10.60 13.48
CA TYR A 226 30.34 -11.50 12.67
C TYR A 226 28.86 -11.14 12.74
N TRP A 227 28.35 -10.82 13.93
CA TRP A 227 26.97 -10.38 14.12
C TRP A 227 26.71 -9.05 13.39
N ARG A 228 27.63 -8.09 13.52
CA ARG A 228 27.52 -6.79 12.84
C ARG A 228 27.54 -6.91 11.31
N ARG A 229 28.40 -7.78 10.76
CA ARG A 229 28.41 -8.09 9.30
C ARG A 229 27.14 -8.81 8.83
N ALA A 230 26.56 -9.68 9.66
CA ALA A 230 25.29 -10.33 9.33
C ALA A 230 24.13 -9.32 9.31
N LEU A 231 24.11 -8.37 10.25
CA LEU A 231 23.15 -7.27 10.29
C LEU A 231 23.32 -6.34 9.07
N GLU A 232 24.55 -6.01 8.69
CA GLU A 232 24.87 -5.22 7.49
C GLU A 232 24.31 -5.86 6.22
N ARG A 233 24.58 -7.16 6.01
CA ARG A 233 24.07 -7.90 4.87
C ARG A 233 22.55 -7.92 4.85
N SER A 234 21.92 -8.19 5.99
CA SER A 234 20.46 -8.26 6.11
C SER A 234 19.80 -6.90 5.83
N THR A 235 20.36 -5.83 6.39
CA THR A 235 19.90 -4.45 6.15
C THR A 235 20.05 -4.08 4.68
N THR A 236 21.19 -4.41 4.06
CA THR A 236 21.44 -4.14 2.64
C THR A 236 20.44 -4.86 1.74
N ILE A 237 20.16 -6.13 2.01
CA ILE A 237 19.15 -6.91 1.27
C ILE A 237 17.78 -6.22 1.35
N VAL A 238 17.34 -5.85 2.55
CA VAL A 238 16.03 -5.18 2.73
C VAL A 238 16.00 -3.82 2.03
N LEU A 239 17.06 -3.03 2.10
CA LEU A 239 17.14 -1.74 1.40
C LEU A 239 17.02 -1.91 -0.11
N CYS A 240 17.72 -2.88 -0.70
CA CYS A 240 17.61 -3.18 -2.13
C CYS A 240 16.20 -3.63 -2.51
N GLU A 241 15.59 -4.52 -1.73
CA GLU A 241 14.23 -5.01 -2.01
C GLU A 241 13.17 -3.92 -1.90
N LEU A 242 13.28 -3.03 -0.91
CA LEU A 242 12.40 -1.86 -0.78
C LEU A 242 12.60 -0.90 -1.95
N GLN A 243 13.82 -0.70 -2.44
CA GLN A 243 14.09 0.12 -3.62
C GLN A 243 13.49 -0.46 -4.90
N ASP A 244 13.63 -1.76 -5.11
CA ASP A 244 13.00 -2.47 -6.22
C ASP A 244 11.47 -2.36 -6.15
N ALA A 245 10.91 -2.51 -4.94
CA ALA A 245 9.49 -2.35 -4.69
C ALA A 245 8.98 -0.94 -5.02
N ILE A 246 9.70 0.10 -4.57
CA ILE A 246 9.41 1.50 -4.91
C ILE A 246 9.38 1.67 -6.44
N GLY A 247 10.38 1.13 -7.14
CA GLY A 247 10.43 1.17 -8.61
C GLY A 247 9.19 0.55 -9.26
N ARG A 248 8.75 -0.63 -8.79
CA ARG A 248 7.55 -1.31 -9.29
C ARG A 248 6.27 -0.51 -9.04
N ILE A 249 6.11 0.07 -7.85
CA ILE A 249 4.95 0.91 -7.51
C ILE A 249 4.91 2.11 -8.45
N VAL A 250 6.03 2.83 -8.62
CA VAL A 250 6.11 4.01 -9.50
C VAL A 250 5.78 3.66 -10.96
N ILE A 251 6.30 2.55 -11.48
CA ILE A 251 6.01 2.09 -12.85
C ILE A 251 4.52 1.78 -13.01
N THR A 252 3.93 1.07 -12.04
CA THR A 252 2.51 0.67 -12.11
C THR A 252 1.59 1.88 -12.00
N SER A 253 1.90 2.82 -11.10
CA SER A 253 1.19 4.11 -10.98
C SER A 253 1.27 4.94 -12.27
N LYS A 254 2.40 4.91 -12.99
CA LYS A 254 2.53 5.56 -14.30
C LYS A 254 1.66 4.91 -15.39
N LYS A 255 1.59 3.57 -15.42
CA LYS A 255 0.74 2.83 -16.38
C LYS A 255 -0.76 3.12 -16.21
N ILE A 256 -1.20 3.33 -14.97
CA ILE A 256 -2.58 3.77 -14.70
C ILE A 256 -2.83 5.15 -15.29
N ASN A 257 -1.84 6.06 -15.24
CA ASN A 257 -1.95 7.40 -15.84
C ASN A 257 -2.05 7.33 -17.37
N SER A 258 -1.22 6.52 -18.03
CA SER A 258 -1.30 6.39 -19.49
C SER A 258 -2.64 5.82 -19.95
N HIS A 259 -3.22 4.85 -19.22
CA HIS A 259 -4.56 4.35 -19.53
C HIS A 259 -5.66 5.37 -19.23
N ALA A 260 -5.62 6.06 -18.08
CA ALA A 260 -6.62 7.08 -17.76
C ALA A 260 -6.58 8.29 -18.71
N SER A 261 -5.43 8.54 -19.35
CA SER A 261 -5.21 9.58 -20.35
C SER A 261 -5.47 9.13 -21.79
N SER A 262 -5.23 7.86 -22.15
CA SER A 262 -5.44 7.37 -23.53
C SER A 262 -6.92 7.23 -23.90
N ILE A 263 -7.81 7.20 -22.91
CA ILE A 263 -9.27 7.11 -23.12
C ILE A 263 -9.87 8.48 -23.52
N TYR A 264 -9.03 9.44 -23.92
CA TYR A 264 -9.39 10.83 -24.26
C TYR A 264 -8.80 11.31 -25.60
N LEU A 265 -8.13 10.42 -26.33
CA LEU A 265 -7.76 10.59 -27.74
C LEU A 265 -8.50 9.54 -28.55
#